data_AF-A0A8H4V2V2-F1
#
_entry.id   AF-A0A8H4V2V2-F1
#
_cell.length_a   1.000
_cell.length_b   1.000
_cell.length_c   1.000
_cell.angle_alpha   90.00
_cell.angle_beta   90.00
_cell.angle_gamma   90.00
#
_symmetry.space_group_name_H-M   'P 1'
#
loop_
_entity.id
_entity.type
_entity.pdbx_description
1 polymer ?
#
loop_
_entity_poly.entity_id
_entity_poly.type
_entity_poly.pdbx_seq_one_letter_code
_entity_poly.pdbx_strand_id
1 'polypeptide(L)'
;MTAKEAHTSPNAKKAIAAAPGVGDEDWEQTYQKPTGGVITVLSEMGEPIHKLATRGVLFWSELDKKIFALDKAKRIPELKKNRDWIIKKLNDDFQKVWFGRNSAGETVDLEDMTYTEVVHRMVELMYVKHESRWIDQSLKKLTGDFLRRVEERFTSTDGQASLLQNYSELDQPYPTVDKILSAYPEASTQLINAQDVQHFLLLCQRRGQKP
;
A
#
# COMPACT_ATOMS: atom_id res chain seq x y z
N MET A 1 19.46 -2.71 -18.11
CA MET A 1 18.92 -2.38 -16.76
C MET A 1 19.97 -1.77 -15.82
N THR A 2 21.24 -2.19 -15.87
CA THR A 2 22.30 -1.72 -14.95
C THR A 2 23.12 -0.52 -15.45
N ALA A 3 22.86 -0.03 -16.67
CA ALA A 3 23.53 1.14 -17.23
C ALA A 3 23.40 2.39 -16.33
N LYS A 4 24.40 3.28 -16.35
CA LYS A 4 24.43 4.49 -15.51
C LYS A 4 23.21 5.39 -15.73
N GLU A 5 22.90 5.68 -17.00
CA GLU A 5 21.79 6.55 -17.45
C GLU A 5 20.39 5.98 -17.13
N ALA A 6 20.27 4.68 -16.83
CA ALA A 6 18.97 4.08 -16.52
C ALA A 6 18.49 4.49 -15.11
N HIS A 7 17.21 4.82 -14.97
CA HIS A 7 16.59 5.27 -13.71
C HIS A 7 16.38 4.16 -12.66
N THR A 8 16.85 2.94 -12.92
CA THR A 8 16.79 1.84 -11.94
C THR A 8 17.52 2.24 -10.65
N SER A 9 16.87 2.07 -9.50
CA SER A 9 17.45 2.46 -8.21
C SER A 9 18.80 1.77 -7.95
N PRO A 10 19.76 2.42 -7.26
CA PRO A 10 21.11 1.89 -7.07
C PRO A 10 21.16 0.47 -6.50
N ASN A 11 20.37 0.17 -5.46
CA ASN A 11 20.33 -1.15 -4.85
C ASN A 11 19.63 -2.20 -5.74
N ALA A 12 18.69 -1.79 -6.59
CA ALA A 12 18.12 -2.68 -7.59
C ALA A 12 19.15 -3.04 -8.67
N LYS A 13 19.97 -2.09 -9.13
CA LYS A 13 21.11 -2.38 -10.04
C LYS A 13 22.09 -3.38 -9.44
N LYS A 14 22.43 -3.23 -8.14
CA LYS A 14 23.27 -4.18 -7.40
C LYS A 14 22.65 -5.57 -7.34
N ALA A 15 21.36 -5.67 -7.03
CA ALA A 15 20.65 -6.95 -6.98
C ALA A 15 20.60 -7.64 -8.35
N ILE A 16 20.39 -6.88 -9.43
CA ILE A 16 20.45 -7.40 -10.81
C ILE A 16 21.85 -7.94 -11.12
N ALA A 17 22.90 -7.18 -10.79
CA ALA A 17 24.28 -7.59 -11.06
C ALA A 17 24.71 -8.82 -10.22
N ALA A 18 24.11 -9.01 -9.04
CA ALA A 18 24.39 -10.14 -8.17
C ALA A 18 23.64 -11.43 -8.56
N ALA A 19 22.69 -11.38 -9.50
CA ALA A 19 21.99 -12.56 -9.98
C ALA A 19 22.95 -13.42 -10.84
N PRO A 20 23.23 -14.68 -10.46
CA PRO A 20 24.28 -15.49 -11.11
C PRO A 20 24.06 -15.80 -12.60
N GLY A 21 22.82 -15.69 -13.10
CA GLY A 21 22.44 -16.21 -14.42
C GLY A 21 22.34 -17.73 -14.43
N VAL A 22 21.93 -18.29 -15.57
CA VAL A 22 21.88 -19.74 -15.88
C VAL A 22 22.11 -19.98 -17.37
N GLY A 23 22.44 -21.22 -17.74
CA GLY A 23 22.46 -21.67 -19.13
C GLY A 23 21.05 -21.76 -19.73
N ASP A 24 20.98 -21.89 -21.05
CA ASP A 24 19.71 -22.00 -21.78
C ASP A 24 18.98 -23.32 -21.45
N GLU A 25 19.72 -24.40 -21.21
CA GLU A 25 19.18 -25.68 -20.80
C GLU A 25 18.43 -25.66 -19.45
N ASP A 26 18.71 -24.67 -18.61
CA ASP A 26 18.21 -24.59 -17.23
C ASP A 26 17.13 -23.52 -17.02
N TRP A 27 16.86 -22.64 -18.01
CA TRP A 27 16.02 -21.46 -17.79
C TRP A 27 14.56 -21.83 -17.45
N GLU A 28 14.05 -22.95 -17.96
CA GLU A 28 12.68 -23.43 -17.68
C GLU A 28 12.46 -23.78 -16.19
N GLN A 29 13.54 -24.00 -15.43
CA GLN A 29 13.43 -24.25 -13.98
C GLN A 29 12.86 -23.03 -13.22
N THR A 30 12.88 -21.83 -13.82
CA THR A 30 12.31 -20.58 -13.26
C THR A 30 10.80 -20.67 -12.98
N TYR A 31 10.05 -21.53 -13.69
CA TYR A 31 8.63 -21.78 -13.42
C TYR A 31 8.38 -22.51 -12.10
N GLN A 32 9.37 -23.25 -11.60
CA GLN A 32 9.24 -24.09 -10.42
C GLN A 32 9.90 -23.46 -9.19
N LYS A 33 11.13 -22.94 -9.37
CA LYS A 33 11.99 -22.45 -8.28
C LYS A 33 12.86 -21.26 -8.72
N PRO A 34 13.39 -20.48 -7.75
CA PRO A 34 14.42 -19.49 -8.04
C PRO A 34 15.61 -20.14 -8.75
N THR A 35 15.93 -19.63 -9.93
CA THR A 35 16.94 -20.17 -10.83
C THR A 35 17.77 -19.00 -11.34
N GLY A 36 19.08 -18.98 -11.05
CA GLY A 36 19.96 -17.85 -11.39
C GLY A 36 19.59 -16.52 -10.74
N GLY A 37 18.83 -16.54 -9.62
CA GLY A 37 18.33 -15.33 -8.96
C GLY A 37 17.02 -14.78 -9.55
N VAL A 38 16.40 -15.49 -10.49
CA VAL A 38 15.13 -15.12 -11.14
C VAL A 38 14.08 -16.21 -10.88
N ILE A 39 12.80 -15.84 -10.81
CA ILE A 39 11.66 -16.75 -10.74
C ILE A 39 10.55 -16.23 -11.64
N THR A 40 9.75 -17.16 -12.18
CA THR A 40 8.52 -16.82 -12.92
C THR A 40 7.34 -16.70 -11.97
N VAL A 41 6.62 -15.59 -12.07
CA VAL A 41 5.33 -15.35 -11.41
C VAL A 41 4.28 -14.99 -12.46
N LEU A 42 3.01 -14.99 -12.08
CA LEU A 42 1.92 -14.63 -13.00
C LEU A 42 1.52 -13.17 -12.84
N SER A 43 1.20 -12.52 -13.96
CA SER A 43 0.56 -11.21 -13.99
C SER A 43 -0.87 -11.31 -13.41
N GLU A 44 -1.51 -10.16 -13.20
CA GLU A 44 -2.94 -10.10 -12.88
C GLU A 44 -3.83 -10.79 -13.94
N MET A 45 -3.41 -10.74 -15.21
CA MET A 45 -4.11 -11.34 -16.36
C MET A 45 -3.65 -12.78 -16.65
N GLY A 46 -2.69 -13.30 -15.89
CA GLY A 46 -2.23 -14.68 -15.96
C GLY A 46 -1.01 -14.93 -16.87
N GLU A 47 -0.43 -13.90 -17.48
CA GLU A 47 0.78 -14.08 -18.29
C GLU A 47 2.03 -14.26 -17.40
N PRO A 48 2.99 -15.12 -17.80
CA PRO A 48 4.23 -15.31 -17.05
C PRO A 48 5.13 -14.07 -17.11
N ILE A 49 5.74 -13.73 -15.97
CA ILE A 49 6.69 -12.63 -15.82
C ILE A 49 7.93 -13.13 -15.07
N HIS A 50 9.10 -13.02 -15.71
CA HIS A 50 10.38 -13.23 -15.05
C HIS A 50 10.75 -12.03 -14.17
N LYS A 51 10.98 -12.27 -12.88
CA LYS A 51 11.39 -11.25 -11.90
C LYS A 51 12.56 -11.75 -11.05
N LEU A 52 13.38 -10.82 -10.55
CA LEU A 52 14.35 -11.17 -9.51
C LEU A 52 13.63 -11.79 -8.31
N ALA A 53 14.15 -12.92 -7.82
CA ALA A 53 13.57 -13.70 -6.73
C ALA A 53 13.82 -13.06 -5.36
N THR A 54 13.37 -11.81 -5.18
CA THR A 54 13.38 -11.11 -3.89
C THR A 54 12.37 -11.72 -2.93
N ARG A 55 12.47 -11.42 -1.63
CA ARG A 55 11.50 -11.88 -0.61
C ARG A 55 10.04 -11.62 -1.02
N GLY A 56 9.74 -10.41 -1.51
CA GLY A 56 8.41 -10.05 -1.97
C GLY A 56 7.95 -10.79 -3.23
N VAL A 57 8.84 -11.05 -4.19
CA VAL A 57 8.51 -11.83 -5.40
C VAL A 57 8.31 -13.31 -5.06
N LEU A 58 9.05 -13.85 -4.10
CA LEU A 58 8.81 -15.20 -3.57
C LEU A 58 7.44 -15.29 -2.91
N PHE A 59 7.07 -14.30 -2.08
CA PHE A 59 5.74 -14.25 -1.50
C PHE A 59 4.63 -14.09 -2.56
N TRP A 60 4.86 -13.33 -3.63
CA TRP A 60 3.95 -13.31 -4.78
C TRP A 60 3.78 -14.72 -5.36
N SER A 61 4.87 -15.45 -5.65
CA SER A 61 4.80 -16.83 -6.15
C SER A 61 4.02 -17.77 -5.21
N GLU A 62 4.16 -17.59 -3.89
CA GLU A 62 3.39 -18.34 -2.90
C GLU A 62 1.88 -18.04 -2.98
N LEU A 63 1.50 -16.76 -3.15
CA LEU A 63 0.10 -16.35 -3.32
C LEU A 63 -0.48 -16.84 -4.66
N ASP A 64 0.30 -16.82 -5.75
CA ASP A 64 -0.11 -17.38 -7.05
C ASP A 64 -0.55 -18.84 -6.89
N LYS A 65 0.29 -19.64 -6.22
CA LYS A 65 0.07 -21.08 -6.03
C LYS A 65 -1.05 -21.42 -5.04
N LYS A 66 -1.19 -20.62 -3.97
CA LYS A 66 -2.08 -20.93 -2.84
C LYS A 66 -3.43 -20.22 -2.90
N ILE A 67 -3.46 -18.98 -3.36
CA ILE A 67 -4.65 -18.11 -3.31
C ILE A 67 -5.18 -17.86 -4.73
N PHE A 68 -4.34 -17.38 -5.65
CA PHE A 68 -4.82 -16.92 -6.96
C PHE A 68 -5.12 -18.07 -7.93
N ALA A 69 -4.51 -19.25 -7.74
CA ALA A 69 -4.89 -20.48 -8.44
C ALA A 69 -6.30 -21.00 -8.08
N LEU A 70 -6.90 -20.51 -6.98
CA LEU A 70 -8.25 -20.93 -6.59
C LEU A 70 -9.33 -20.19 -7.37
N ASP A 71 -10.47 -20.87 -7.58
CA ASP A 71 -11.71 -20.26 -8.06
C ASP A 71 -12.12 -19.08 -7.17
N LYS A 72 -12.70 -18.03 -7.76
CA LYS A 72 -13.08 -16.80 -7.06
C LYS A 72 -13.88 -17.05 -5.77
N ALA A 73 -14.79 -18.02 -5.78
CA ALA A 73 -15.63 -18.37 -4.63
C ALA A 73 -14.84 -18.95 -3.43
N LYS A 74 -13.69 -19.60 -3.70
CA LYS A 74 -12.85 -20.25 -2.66
C LYS A 74 -11.78 -19.30 -2.10
N ARG A 75 -11.48 -18.19 -2.77
CA ARG A 75 -10.44 -17.24 -2.36
C ARG A 75 -10.72 -16.58 -1.01
N ILE A 76 -11.94 -16.08 -0.78
CA ILE A 76 -12.28 -15.39 0.48
C ILE A 76 -12.12 -16.33 1.70
N PRO A 77 -12.67 -17.56 1.70
CA PRO A 77 -12.41 -18.52 2.78
C PRO A 77 -10.92 -18.78 3.03
N GLU A 78 -10.13 -19.00 1.97
CA GLU A 78 -8.70 -19.30 2.12
C GLU A 78 -7.89 -18.09 2.60
N LEU A 79 -8.26 -16.87 2.18
CA LEU A 79 -7.69 -15.62 2.70
C LEU A 79 -7.95 -15.49 4.21
N LYS A 80 -9.18 -15.73 4.66
CA LYS A 80 -9.53 -15.67 6.09
C LYS A 80 -8.75 -16.70 6.90
N LYS A 81 -8.60 -17.92 6.39
CA LYS A 81 -7.84 -19.00 7.05
C LYS A 81 -6.36 -18.66 7.23
N ASN A 82 -5.76 -17.94 6.28
CA ASN A 82 -4.32 -17.63 6.29
C ASN A 82 -4.03 -16.17 6.62
N ARG A 83 -5.01 -15.45 7.16
CA ARG A 83 -5.00 -13.98 7.32
C ARG A 83 -3.72 -13.47 7.96
N ASP A 84 -3.40 -13.94 9.16
CA ASP A 84 -2.26 -13.42 9.94
C ASP A 84 -0.92 -13.69 9.25
N TRP A 85 -0.80 -14.84 8.58
CA TRP A 85 0.37 -15.18 7.78
C TRP A 85 0.53 -14.26 6.57
N ILE A 86 -0.57 -13.96 5.84
CA ILE A 86 -0.55 -13.03 4.70
C ILE A 86 -0.16 -11.65 5.17
N ILE A 87 -0.81 -11.14 6.23
CA ILE A 87 -0.57 -9.81 6.78
C ILE A 87 0.88 -9.66 7.24
N LYS A 88 1.41 -10.66 7.95
CA LYS A 88 2.82 -10.68 8.36
C LYS A 88 3.76 -10.57 7.16
N LYS A 89 3.57 -11.38 6.12
CA LYS A 89 4.42 -11.33 4.92
C LYS A 89 4.24 -10.05 4.09
N LEU A 90 3.04 -9.46 4.06
CA LEU A 90 2.83 -8.15 3.45
C LEU A 90 3.67 -7.07 4.14
N ASN A 91 3.70 -7.08 5.47
CA ASN A 91 4.48 -6.11 6.25
C ASN A 91 6.00 -6.36 6.19
N ASP A 92 6.42 -7.62 6.23
CA ASP A 92 7.84 -7.97 6.34
C ASP A 92 8.55 -7.99 4.98
N ASP A 93 7.90 -8.53 3.95
CA ASP A 93 8.55 -8.96 2.70
C ASP A 93 8.06 -8.24 1.44
N PHE A 94 6.85 -7.67 1.45
CA PHE A 94 6.21 -7.16 0.24
C PHE A 94 6.34 -5.64 0.08
N GLN A 95 6.23 -5.17 -1.17
CA GLN A 95 6.35 -3.74 -1.49
C GLN A 95 5.10 -2.92 -1.15
N LYS A 96 3.94 -3.58 -1.00
CA LYS A 96 2.67 -2.98 -0.56
C LYS A 96 2.30 -3.61 0.78
N VAL A 97 2.47 -2.86 1.85
CA VAL A 97 2.26 -3.33 3.22
C VAL A 97 0.79 -3.42 3.58
N TRP A 98 0.47 -4.11 4.67
CA TRP A 98 -0.86 -4.01 5.27
C TRP A 98 -1.08 -2.58 5.77
N PHE A 99 -2.23 -2.00 5.41
CA PHE A 99 -2.52 -0.62 5.76
C PHE A 99 -2.72 -0.47 7.27
N GLY A 100 -3.50 -1.37 7.87
CA GLY A 100 -3.97 -1.25 9.25
C GLY A 100 -2.84 -1.27 10.28
N ARG A 101 -2.62 -0.13 10.94
CA ARG A 101 -1.60 0.03 11.97
C ARG A 101 -2.02 1.08 13.00
N ASN A 102 -2.16 0.68 14.25
CA ASN A 102 -2.54 1.61 15.31
C ASN A 102 -1.35 2.49 15.74
N SER A 103 -1.62 3.46 16.61
CA SER A 103 -0.63 4.39 17.18
C SER A 103 0.46 3.71 18.02
N ALA A 104 0.20 2.51 18.57
CA ALA A 104 1.21 1.68 19.23
C ALA A 104 2.15 0.98 18.22
N GLY A 105 1.87 1.09 16.93
CA GLY A 105 2.63 0.49 15.85
C GLY A 105 2.26 -0.98 15.57
N GLU A 106 1.20 -1.48 16.20
CA GLU A 106 0.69 -2.85 16.06
C GLU A 106 -0.17 -2.98 14.81
N THR A 107 -0.21 -4.18 14.25
CA THR A 107 -1.05 -4.47 13.09
C THR A 107 -2.49 -4.71 13.53
N VAL A 108 -3.42 -3.94 12.98
CA VAL A 108 -4.86 -3.99 13.30
C VAL A 108 -5.69 -3.96 12.01
N ASP A 109 -7.00 -4.12 12.11
CA ASP A 109 -7.91 -4.00 10.97
C ASP A 109 -8.22 -2.53 10.69
N LEU A 110 -8.67 -2.20 9.48
CA LEU A 110 -8.99 -0.82 9.15
C LEU A 110 -10.11 -0.29 10.06
N GLU A 111 -11.09 -1.13 10.34
CA GLU A 111 -12.22 -0.89 11.23
C GLU A 111 -11.79 -0.63 12.69
N ASP A 112 -10.60 -1.09 13.07
CA ASP A 112 -10.03 -0.94 14.42
C ASP A 112 -9.05 0.25 14.52
N MET A 113 -8.97 1.09 13.48
CA MET A 113 -8.18 2.32 13.49
C MET A 113 -9.06 3.54 13.80
N THR A 114 -8.51 4.52 14.53
CA THR A 114 -9.13 5.85 14.65
C THR A 114 -9.00 6.64 13.36
N TYR A 115 -9.83 7.67 13.17
CA TYR A 115 -9.71 8.56 11.99
C TYR A 115 -8.32 9.22 11.93
N THR A 116 -7.78 9.63 13.08
CA THR A 116 -6.42 10.15 13.20
C THR A 116 -5.37 9.14 12.75
N GLU A 117 -5.47 7.88 13.19
CA GLU A 117 -4.54 6.81 12.77
C GLU A 117 -4.63 6.55 11.26
N VAL A 118 -5.84 6.54 10.68
CA VAL A 118 -6.02 6.34 9.23
C VAL A 118 -5.34 7.46 8.45
N VAL A 119 -5.60 8.74 8.78
CA VAL A 119 -5.01 9.88 8.07
C VAL A 119 -3.48 9.89 8.21
N HIS A 120 -2.95 9.65 9.41
CA HIS A 120 -1.49 9.58 9.58
C HIS A 120 -0.87 8.43 8.79
N ARG A 121 -1.51 7.26 8.78
CA ARG A 121 -1.05 6.11 8.01
C ARG A 121 -1.08 6.35 6.51
N MET A 122 -2.08 7.10 6.01
CA MET A 122 -2.12 7.57 4.62
C MET A 122 -0.88 8.41 4.29
N VAL A 123 -0.55 9.41 5.11
CA VAL A 123 0.63 10.25 4.91
C VAL A 123 1.92 9.43 5.01
N GLU A 124 2.04 8.55 6.01
CA GLU A 124 3.21 7.69 6.22
C GLU A 124 3.53 6.86 4.97
N LEU A 125 2.51 6.27 4.34
CA LEU A 125 2.69 5.35 3.21
C LEU A 125 2.74 6.04 1.84
N MET A 126 2.27 7.29 1.72
CA MET A 126 2.13 7.98 0.44
C MET A 126 3.02 9.22 0.29
N TYR A 127 3.62 9.70 1.38
CA TYR A 127 4.54 10.84 1.39
C TYR A 127 5.96 10.41 1.79
N VAL A 128 6.94 10.67 0.92
CA VAL A 128 8.34 10.35 1.14
C VAL A 128 8.99 11.48 1.95
N LYS A 129 8.96 11.35 3.28
CA LYS A 129 9.37 12.41 4.23
C LYS A 129 10.76 12.99 3.96
N HIS A 130 11.76 12.16 3.65
CA HIS A 130 13.14 12.62 3.43
C HIS A 130 13.36 13.27 2.05
N GLU A 131 12.43 13.10 1.11
CA GLU A 131 12.44 13.77 -0.20
C GLU A 131 11.40 14.90 -0.28
N SER A 132 10.66 15.15 0.81
CA SER A 132 9.60 16.16 0.91
C SER A 132 8.62 16.15 -0.26
N ARG A 133 8.21 14.95 -0.70
CA ARG A 133 7.28 14.79 -1.84
C ARG A 133 6.28 13.66 -1.65
N TRP A 134 5.14 13.81 -2.29
CA TRP A 134 4.20 12.71 -2.49
C TRP A 134 4.74 11.71 -3.53
N ILE A 135 4.35 10.44 -3.39
CA ILE A 135 4.59 9.40 -4.41
C ILE A 135 3.89 9.77 -5.73
N ASP A 136 2.75 10.46 -5.65
CA ASP A 136 1.97 10.96 -6.77
C ASP A 136 0.97 12.03 -6.32
N GLN A 137 0.62 12.98 -7.19
CA GLN A 137 -0.34 14.04 -6.88
C GLN A 137 -1.76 13.49 -6.65
N SER A 138 -2.13 12.39 -7.30
CA SER A 138 -3.42 11.74 -7.08
C SER A 138 -3.54 11.13 -5.68
N LEU A 139 -2.44 10.72 -5.06
CA LEU A 139 -2.40 10.21 -3.68
C LEU A 139 -2.45 11.34 -2.63
N LYS A 140 -1.88 12.52 -2.95
CA LYS A 140 -2.12 13.75 -2.18
C LYS A 140 -3.60 14.09 -2.17
N LYS A 141 -4.23 14.06 -3.35
CA LYS A 141 -5.67 14.29 -3.51
C LYS A 141 -6.49 13.27 -2.72
N LEU A 142 -6.16 11.97 -2.80
CA LEU A 142 -6.80 10.90 -2.02
C LEU A 142 -6.80 11.23 -0.52
N THR A 143 -5.64 11.65 0.01
CA THR A 143 -5.50 12.01 1.43
C THR A 143 -6.31 13.26 1.79
N GLY A 144 -6.30 14.28 0.92
CA GLY A 144 -7.12 15.48 1.10
C GLY A 144 -8.63 15.22 1.05
N ASP A 145 -9.08 14.36 0.13
CA ASP A 145 -10.49 13.96 0.05
C ASP A 145 -10.93 13.20 1.32
N PHE A 146 -10.09 12.29 1.84
CA PHE A 146 -10.41 11.59 3.08
C PHE A 146 -10.35 12.52 4.31
N LEU A 147 -9.42 13.47 4.36
CA LEU A 147 -9.39 14.52 5.39
C LEU A 147 -10.69 15.32 5.42
N ARG A 148 -11.19 15.75 4.26
CA ARG A 148 -12.50 16.44 4.16
C ARG A 148 -13.63 15.56 4.69
N ARG A 149 -13.57 14.25 4.46
CA ARG A 149 -14.53 13.31 5.04
C ARG A 149 -14.46 13.26 6.57
N VAL A 150 -13.27 13.38 7.16
CA VAL A 150 -13.10 13.53 8.61
C VAL A 150 -13.79 14.81 9.10
N GLU A 151 -13.58 15.94 8.41
CA GLU A 151 -14.24 17.20 8.78
C GLU A 151 -15.77 17.08 8.72
N GLU A 152 -16.32 16.51 7.64
CA GLU A 152 -17.76 16.26 7.49
C GLU A 152 -18.33 15.35 8.59
N ARG A 153 -17.52 14.41 9.10
CA ARG A 153 -17.95 13.47 10.15
C ARG A 153 -18.09 14.15 11.50
N PHE A 154 -17.17 15.06 11.82
CA PHE A 154 -17.03 15.63 13.17
C PHE A 154 -17.51 17.08 13.28
N THR A 155 -17.83 17.75 12.18
CA THR A 155 -18.50 19.05 12.25
C THR A 155 -19.93 18.89 12.78
N SER A 156 -20.32 19.79 13.69
CA SER A 156 -21.65 19.83 14.29
C SER A 156 -22.49 21.02 13.82
N THR A 157 -21.94 21.88 12.97
CA THR A 157 -22.53 23.18 12.60
C THR A 157 -22.56 23.33 11.09
N ASP A 158 -23.75 23.57 10.54
CA ASP A 158 -23.90 23.83 9.12
C ASP A 158 -23.17 25.11 8.68
N GLY A 159 -22.59 25.08 7.48
CA GLY A 159 -21.92 26.22 6.88
C GLY A 159 -20.50 26.50 7.41
N GLN A 160 -19.96 25.64 8.28
CA GLN A 160 -18.54 25.72 8.66
C GLN A 160 -17.65 25.43 7.44
N ALA A 161 -16.75 26.34 7.14
CA ALA A 161 -15.78 26.14 6.06
C ALA A 161 -14.77 25.04 6.44
N SER A 162 -14.41 24.19 5.47
CA SER A 162 -13.35 23.19 5.62
C SER A 162 -12.03 23.85 6.05
N LEU A 163 -11.30 23.25 6.98
CA LEU A 163 -9.96 23.71 7.34
C LEU A 163 -8.94 23.41 6.23
N LEU A 164 -9.22 22.43 5.37
CA LEU A 164 -8.48 22.15 4.14
C LEU A 164 -9.06 22.89 2.93
N GLN A 165 -8.69 24.16 2.79
CA GLN A 165 -9.17 25.02 1.71
C GLN A 165 -8.56 24.62 0.36
N ASN A 166 -7.26 24.30 0.33
CA ASN A 166 -6.57 23.87 -0.89
C ASN A 166 -5.67 22.65 -0.65
N TYR A 167 -5.65 21.71 -1.59
CA TYR A 167 -4.77 20.53 -1.53
C TYR A 167 -3.28 20.85 -1.66
N SER A 168 -2.90 22.08 -2.04
CA SER A 168 -1.52 22.57 -1.92
C SER A 168 -1.06 22.66 -0.46
N GLU A 169 -1.97 22.83 0.51
CA GLU A 169 -1.62 22.81 1.93
C GLU A 169 -1.05 21.45 2.37
N LEU A 170 -1.34 20.39 1.61
CA LEU A 170 -0.78 19.06 1.82
C LEU A 170 0.60 18.88 1.19
N ASP A 171 1.22 19.89 0.58
CA ASP A 171 2.63 19.81 0.17
C ASP A 171 3.57 19.65 1.38
N GLN A 172 3.13 20.14 2.55
CA GLN A 172 3.70 19.87 3.87
C GLN A 172 2.65 19.16 4.75
N PRO A 173 2.44 17.84 4.57
CA PRO A 173 1.26 17.19 5.09
C PRO A 173 1.24 17.04 6.61
N TYR A 174 2.37 16.77 7.25
CA TYR A 174 2.40 16.52 8.70
C TYR A 174 1.87 17.72 9.51
N PRO A 175 2.40 18.95 9.37
CA PRO A 175 1.86 20.10 10.10
C PRO A 175 0.39 20.40 9.77
N THR A 176 0.00 20.27 8.50
CA THR A 176 -1.36 20.55 8.04
C THR A 176 -2.36 19.55 8.62
N VAL A 177 -2.01 18.25 8.61
CA VAL A 177 -2.82 17.18 9.19
C VAL A 177 -2.98 17.37 10.69
N ASP A 178 -1.88 17.64 11.41
CA ASP A 178 -1.92 17.87 12.86
C ASP A 178 -2.85 19.05 13.22
N LYS A 179 -2.75 20.15 12.46
CA LYS A 179 -3.61 21.33 12.62
C LYS A 179 -5.10 20.98 12.42
N ILE A 180 -5.43 20.25 11.36
CA ILE A 180 -6.83 19.90 11.05
C ILE A 180 -7.37 18.93 12.11
N LEU A 181 -6.64 17.87 12.42
CA LEU A 181 -7.09 16.86 13.40
C LEU A 181 -7.21 17.44 14.82
N SER A 182 -6.39 18.43 15.18
CA SER A 182 -6.51 19.14 16.47
C SER A 182 -7.81 19.91 16.62
N ALA A 183 -8.48 20.27 15.52
CA ALA A 183 -9.79 20.93 15.55
C ALA A 183 -10.96 19.95 15.75
N TYR A 184 -10.72 18.64 15.60
CA TYR A 184 -11.71 17.56 15.73
C TYR A 184 -11.17 16.48 16.69
N PRO A 185 -11.04 16.77 18.00
CA PRO A 185 -10.35 15.91 18.95
C PRO A 185 -10.97 14.51 19.05
N GLU A 186 -12.28 14.35 18.83
CA GLU A 186 -12.95 13.05 18.84
C GLU A 186 -12.41 12.08 17.77
N ALA A 187 -11.86 12.61 16.67
CA ALA A 187 -11.23 11.82 15.60
C ALA A 187 -10.04 10.97 16.07
N SER A 188 -9.43 11.35 17.20
CA SER A 188 -8.32 10.62 17.83
C SER A 188 -8.76 9.46 18.72
N THR A 189 -10.04 9.43 19.12
CA THR A 189 -10.60 8.42 20.03
C THR A 189 -11.63 7.52 19.36
N GLN A 190 -12.34 8.04 18.36
CA GLN A 190 -13.39 7.31 17.68
C GLN A 190 -12.80 6.49 16.52
N LEU A 191 -13.10 5.19 16.52
CA LEU A 191 -12.80 4.30 15.41
C LEU A 191 -13.53 4.75 14.13
N ILE A 192 -12.91 4.50 12.98
CA ILE A 192 -13.53 4.76 11.69
C ILE A 192 -14.85 3.99 11.59
N ASN A 193 -15.92 4.70 11.26
CA ASN A 193 -17.22 4.05 11.18
C ASN A 193 -17.33 3.16 9.92
N ALA A 194 -18.27 2.20 9.94
CA ALA A 194 -18.42 1.25 8.84
C ALA A 194 -18.71 1.91 7.47
N GLN A 195 -19.41 3.05 7.44
CA GLN A 195 -19.70 3.78 6.20
C GLN A 195 -18.44 4.44 5.63
N ASP A 196 -17.58 4.97 6.49
CA ASP A 196 -16.36 5.68 6.10
C ASP A 196 -15.24 4.70 5.78
N VAL A 197 -15.26 3.48 6.35
CA VAL A 197 -14.45 2.34 5.88
C VAL A 197 -14.78 2.03 4.42
N GLN A 198 -16.07 1.87 4.10
CA GLN A 198 -16.50 1.63 2.72
C GLN A 198 -16.13 2.80 1.80
N HIS A 199 -16.33 4.04 2.27
CA HIS A 199 -15.93 5.23 1.54
C HIS A 199 -14.43 5.24 1.24
N PHE A 200 -13.58 4.99 2.24
CA PHE A 200 -12.13 4.91 2.09
C PHE A 200 -11.72 3.86 1.05
N LEU A 201 -12.28 2.65 1.13
CA LEU A 201 -11.99 1.58 0.17
C LEU A 201 -12.39 1.98 -1.26
N LEU A 202 -13.52 2.66 -1.45
CA LEU A 202 -13.95 3.18 -2.74
C LEU A 202 -13.03 4.31 -3.25
N LEU A 203 -12.58 5.21 -2.36
CA LEU A 203 -11.62 6.25 -2.73
C LEU A 203 -10.29 5.64 -3.22
N CYS A 204 -9.82 4.56 -2.59
CA CYS A 204 -8.62 3.83 -3.01
C CYS A 204 -8.74 3.16 -4.40
N GLN A 205 -9.97 2.91 -4.87
CA GLN A 205 -10.25 2.23 -6.15
C GLN A 205 -10.67 3.19 -7.28
N ARG A 206 -10.58 4.49 -7.05
CA ARG A 206 -11.06 5.50 -8.00
C ARG A 206 -10.25 5.49 -9.30
N ARG A 207 -10.95 5.61 -10.43
CA ARG A 207 -10.32 5.75 -11.76
C ARG A 207 -9.48 7.03 -11.85
N GLY A 208 -8.34 6.94 -12.54
CA GLY A 208 -7.42 8.08 -12.72
C GLY A 208 -6.53 8.37 -11.49
N GLN A 209 -6.53 7.49 -10.49
CA GLN A 209 -5.67 7.56 -9.32
C GLN A 209 -4.58 6.49 -9.39
N LYS A 210 -3.38 6.80 -8.91
CA LYS A 210 -2.28 5.83 -8.84
C LYS A 210 -2.63 4.71 -7.84
N PRO A 211 -2.51 3.42 -8.21
CA PRO A 211 -2.73 2.28 -7.31
C PRO A 211 -1.60 2.01 -6.32
#